data_AF-A0A1U7WMJ4-F1
#
_entry.id   AF-A0A1U7WMJ4-F1
#
_cell.length_a   1.000
_cell.length_b   1.000
_cell.length_c   1.000
_cell.angle_alpha   90.00
_cell.angle_beta   90.00
_cell.angle_gamma   90.00
#
_symmetry.space_group_name_H-M   'P 1'
#
loop_
_entity.id
_entity.type
_entity.pdbx_description
1 polymer ?
#
loop_
_entity_poly.entity_id
_entity_poly.type
_entity_poly.pdbx_seq_one_letter_code
_entity_poly.pdbx_strand_id
1 'polypeptide(L)'
;MEATSVLSSSSISHILLSSYTSKPHVGFIFNSLSKCTSAPRLLFSSSNQSSVYTNSNSSRFSLLRPSALTVEEAVEQSTDTFSVQPKIDKSGRFCSPRAARELALMTIYGACLEGSGPVRLFEKRMNIRREPGYEFDKEWLVKYNHMSFGGPPVKTETVEEADELLKNDENDSEIEAEVLSAPPKLVYSKLILRFSRKLLVAVEEKWDNNVLAINKVAPDNWKNEPASRILEFSILHLSMAEISVLGTRHQIVINEAVDLAKRFCDGAAPRIINGCLRTFVKDLERANARVNQSLFT
;
A
#
# COMPACT_ATOMS: atom_id res chain seq x y z
N MET A 1 23.90 -37.28 36.38
CA MET A 1 24.05 -37.59 34.95
C MET A 1 23.19 -36.59 34.19
N GLU A 2 23.80 -35.46 33.85
CA GLU A 2 23.22 -34.45 32.98
C GLU A 2 23.63 -34.77 31.54
N ALA A 3 22.71 -34.61 30.59
CA ALA A 3 23.05 -34.40 29.19
C ALA A 3 21.92 -33.61 28.53
N THR A 4 22.10 -32.30 28.49
CA THR A 4 21.50 -31.40 27.51
C THR A 4 22.11 -31.70 26.13
N SER A 5 21.32 -31.63 25.06
CA SER A 5 21.88 -31.48 23.71
C SER A 5 21.07 -30.49 22.89
N VAL A 6 21.73 -29.37 22.63
CA VAL A 6 21.43 -28.34 21.66
C VAL A 6 22.11 -28.78 20.36
N LEU A 7 21.42 -28.76 19.23
CA LEU A 7 22.07 -28.87 17.92
C LEU A 7 21.66 -27.70 17.04
N SER A 8 22.67 -26.92 16.71
CA SER A 8 22.66 -25.83 15.75
C SER A 8 23.50 -26.26 14.53
N SER A 9 23.00 -25.89 13.35
CA SER A 9 23.74 -25.57 12.11
C SER A 9 24.44 -26.66 11.29
N SER A 10 24.04 -26.79 10.00
CA SER A 10 24.90 -26.54 8.80
C SER A 10 23.99 -26.43 7.55
N SER A 11 23.86 -25.27 6.89
CA SER A 11 24.73 -24.66 5.86
C SER A 11 24.74 -25.37 4.50
N ILE A 12 24.03 -24.82 3.50
CA ILE A 12 24.38 -24.94 2.08
C ILE A 12 24.25 -23.57 1.39
N SER A 13 25.27 -23.27 0.62
CA SER A 13 25.74 -21.98 0.15
C SER A 13 25.26 -21.70 -1.27
N HIS A 14 24.76 -20.49 -1.56
CA HIS A 14 24.79 -19.94 -2.92
C HIS A 14 25.09 -18.43 -2.91
N ILE A 15 26.32 -18.12 -3.37
CA ILE A 15 26.75 -16.97 -4.19
C ILE A 15 26.33 -15.58 -3.68
N LEU A 16 27.20 -14.97 -2.86
CA LEU A 16 27.21 -13.53 -2.60
C LEU A 16 28.17 -12.84 -3.57
N LEU A 17 27.61 -12.00 -4.45
CA LEU A 17 28.35 -10.93 -5.09
C LEU A 17 28.64 -9.86 -4.02
N SER A 18 29.93 -9.73 -3.71
CA SER A 18 30.48 -8.73 -2.80
C SER A 18 30.31 -7.32 -3.36
N SER A 19 29.66 -6.44 -2.60
CA SER A 19 30.13 -5.05 -2.44
C SER A 19 29.38 -4.30 -1.34
N TYR A 20 30.12 -4.02 -0.27
CA TYR A 20 30.02 -2.91 0.69
C TYR A 20 28.76 -2.73 1.55
N THR A 21 28.96 -3.09 2.82
CA THR A 21 28.10 -2.81 3.96
C THR A 21 28.07 -1.30 4.28
N SER A 22 26.88 -0.71 4.24
CA SER A 22 26.54 0.45 5.05
C SER A 22 25.18 0.16 5.68
N LYS A 23 25.11 0.21 7.02
CA LYS A 23 23.89 0.01 7.81
C LYS A 23 22.73 0.83 7.21
N PRO A 24 21.52 0.29 7.02
CA PRO A 24 20.41 1.09 6.52
C PRO A 24 20.07 2.16 7.56
N HIS A 25 20.30 3.42 7.20
CA HIS A 25 19.99 4.57 8.04
C HIS A 25 18.48 4.81 7.98
N VAL A 26 17.72 4.19 8.90
CA VAL A 26 16.24 4.24 9.00
C VAL A 26 15.74 5.61 9.53
N GLY A 27 16.39 6.70 9.12
CA GLY A 27 16.03 8.05 9.54
C GLY A 27 14.75 8.58 8.88
N PHE A 28 14.11 7.83 7.97
CA PHE A 28 13.06 8.35 7.09
C PHE A 28 11.64 8.30 7.68
N ILE A 29 11.39 7.43 8.67
CA ILE A 29 10.04 7.22 9.22
C ILE A 29 9.58 8.41 10.07
N PHE A 30 10.52 9.11 10.72
CA PHE A 30 10.22 10.23 11.62
C PHE A 30 10.97 11.53 11.33
N ASN A 31 11.98 11.55 10.45
CA ASN A 31 12.51 12.82 9.96
C ASN A 31 11.72 13.27 8.74
N SER A 32 11.41 14.57 8.68
CA SER A 32 10.78 15.20 7.52
C SER A 32 11.53 14.83 6.26
N LEU A 33 10.81 14.62 5.15
CA LEU A 33 11.40 14.48 3.82
C LEU A 33 12.36 15.67 3.61
N SER A 34 13.67 15.46 3.71
CA SER A 34 14.62 16.55 3.54
C SER A 34 14.43 17.10 2.14
N LYS A 35 14.05 18.39 2.09
CA LYS A 35 13.72 19.12 0.86
C LYS A 35 14.74 18.77 -0.23
N CYS A 36 14.27 18.08 -1.27
CA CYS A 36 15.05 17.90 -2.48
C CYS A 36 15.43 19.29 -2.99
N THR A 37 16.72 19.61 -2.90
CA THR A 37 17.30 20.84 -3.42
C THR A 37 17.09 20.89 -4.92
N SER A 38 16.41 21.94 -5.34
CA SER A 38 16.20 22.30 -6.73
C SER A 38 17.49 22.75 -7.42
N ALA A 39 17.59 22.39 -8.71
CA ALA A 39 18.31 23.03 -9.82
C ALA A 39 19.73 22.48 -10.16
N PRO A 40 20.23 22.64 -11.41
CA PRO A 40 20.21 23.90 -12.16
C PRO A 40 19.29 23.92 -13.39
N ARG A 41 18.71 25.10 -13.62
CA ARG A 41 18.08 25.50 -14.88
C ARG A 41 19.17 25.56 -15.96
N LEU A 42 19.05 24.74 -16.99
CA LEU A 42 19.72 25.03 -18.25
C LEU A 42 18.87 26.05 -19.00
N LEU A 43 19.43 27.27 -19.10
CA LEU A 43 18.94 28.32 -19.97
C LEU A 43 19.17 27.87 -21.42
N PHE A 44 18.08 27.53 -22.12
CA PHE A 44 18.06 27.60 -23.57
C PHE A 44 16.97 28.58 -23.99
N SER A 45 17.46 29.70 -24.51
CA SER A 45 16.71 30.70 -25.27
C SER A 45 16.29 30.11 -26.61
N SER A 46 15.02 30.24 -26.99
CA SER A 46 14.65 30.68 -28.35
C SER A 46 13.15 30.99 -28.47
N SER A 47 12.91 32.25 -28.83
CA SER A 47 11.88 32.81 -29.73
C SER A 47 10.45 32.27 -29.75
N ASN A 48 9.56 33.12 -29.22
CA ASN A 48 8.24 33.53 -29.73
C ASN A 48 7.71 32.86 -31.02
N GLN A 49 6.52 32.29 -30.91
CA GLN A 49 5.40 32.68 -31.78
C GLN A 49 4.06 32.53 -31.03
N SER A 50 3.32 33.61 -31.06
CA SER A 50 2.02 33.87 -30.45
C SER A 50 0.89 33.22 -31.24
N SER A 51 -0.05 32.57 -30.55
CA SER A 51 -1.43 32.47 -31.02
C SER A 51 -2.39 32.40 -29.84
N VAL A 52 -3.17 33.47 -29.73
CA VAL A 52 -4.27 33.70 -28.79
C VAL A 52 -5.41 32.74 -29.12
N TYR A 53 -5.85 31.91 -28.18
CA TYR A 53 -7.26 31.50 -28.09
C TYR A 53 -7.64 31.31 -26.62
N THR A 54 -8.48 32.22 -26.16
CA THR A 54 -9.26 32.13 -24.93
C THR A 54 -10.29 31.01 -25.06
N ASN A 55 -10.37 30.11 -24.08
CA ASN A 55 -11.67 29.73 -23.54
C ASN A 55 -11.57 29.04 -22.18
N SER A 56 -12.22 29.68 -21.21
CA SER A 56 -12.69 29.10 -19.96
C SER A 56 -13.60 27.91 -20.24
N ASN A 57 -13.44 26.81 -19.49
CA ASN A 57 -14.61 26.09 -19.00
C ASN A 57 -14.31 25.26 -17.76
N SER A 58 -15.08 25.59 -16.73
CA SER A 58 -15.26 24.91 -15.46
C SER A 58 -16.40 23.89 -15.61
N SER A 59 -16.19 22.66 -15.19
CA SER A 59 -17.24 21.65 -14.99
C SER A 59 -16.70 20.57 -14.05
N ARG A 60 -16.93 20.67 -12.73
CA ARG A 60 -18.09 20.13 -11.99
C ARG A 60 -18.38 18.66 -12.36
N PHE A 61 -17.77 17.72 -11.65
CA PHE A 61 -18.28 16.35 -11.59
C PHE A 61 -19.32 16.25 -10.47
N SER A 62 -20.54 15.95 -10.89
CA SER A 62 -21.74 15.73 -10.10
C SER A 62 -21.66 14.46 -9.25
N LEU A 63 -22.09 14.60 -8.01
CA LEU A 63 -22.34 13.54 -7.03
C LEU A 63 -23.38 12.55 -7.57
N LEU A 64 -23.03 11.26 -7.61
CA LEU A 64 -24.02 10.19 -7.80
C LEU A 64 -24.48 9.68 -6.44
N ARG A 65 -25.76 9.95 -6.16
CA ARG A 65 -26.60 9.48 -5.07
C ARG A 65 -27.09 8.05 -5.39
N PRO A 66 -27.19 7.12 -4.43
CA PRO A 66 -27.84 5.83 -4.66
C PRO A 66 -29.36 5.97 -4.49
N SER A 67 -30.13 5.51 -5.47
CA SER A 67 -31.58 5.34 -5.37
C SER A 67 -31.91 3.97 -4.78
N ALA A 68 -32.91 3.94 -3.90
CA ALA A 68 -33.43 2.76 -3.22
C ALA A 68 -34.82 2.37 -3.76
N LEU A 69 -35.21 1.11 -3.46
CA LEU A 69 -36.52 0.44 -3.57
C LEU A 69 -36.82 -0.13 -4.98
N THR A 70 -37.29 -1.37 -5.15
CA THR A 70 -38.30 -2.12 -4.36
C THR A 70 -38.02 -3.63 -4.27
N VAL A 71 -38.54 -4.20 -3.18
CA VAL A 71 -38.64 -5.62 -2.81
C VAL A 71 -39.66 -6.33 -3.70
N GLU A 72 -39.29 -7.49 -4.26
CA GLU A 72 -40.19 -8.64 -4.33
C GLU A 72 -39.41 -9.93 -4.01
N GLU A 73 -40.12 -10.78 -3.28
CA GLU A 73 -39.68 -11.90 -2.49
C GLU A 73 -39.71 -13.18 -3.35
N ALA A 74 -38.56 -13.81 -3.52
CA ALA A 74 -38.47 -15.20 -3.94
C ALA A 74 -37.37 -15.87 -3.12
N VAL A 75 -37.82 -16.59 -2.10
CA VAL A 75 -37.02 -17.45 -1.23
C VAL A 75 -36.63 -18.69 -2.03
N GLU A 76 -35.36 -18.83 -2.38
CA GLU A 76 -34.71 -20.14 -2.49
C GLU A 76 -33.27 -20.04 -1.95
N GLN A 77 -32.98 -20.93 -1.01
CA GLN A 77 -31.69 -21.07 -0.33
C GLN A 77 -30.59 -21.49 -1.32
N SER A 78 -29.52 -20.70 -1.42
CA SER A 78 -28.19 -21.20 -1.76
C SER A 78 -27.15 -20.36 -1.01
N THR A 79 -26.60 -20.98 0.03
CA THR A 79 -25.37 -20.56 0.67
C THR A 79 -24.22 -20.79 -0.31
N ASP A 80 -23.95 -19.82 -1.17
CA ASP A 80 -22.77 -19.86 -2.06
C ASP A 80 -21.76 -18.77 -1.69
N THR A 81 -20.68 -19.28 -1.10
CA THR A 81 -19.35 -18.71 -0.96
C THR A 81 -19.06 -17.61 -2.00
N PHE A 82 -19.00 -16.36 -1.55
CA PHE A 82 -18.52 -15.23 -2.36
C PHE A 82 -17.12 -15.57 -2.88
N SER A 83 -17.01 -15.96 -4.16
CA SER A 83 -15.74 -16.19 -4.82
C SER A 83 -15.01 -14.84 -4.96
N VAL A 84 -14.08 -14.59 -4.04
CA VAL A 84 -13.22 -13.41 -4.03
C VAL A 84 -12.13 -13.58 -5.10
N GLN A 85 -12.53 -13.69 -6.36
CA GLN A 85 -11.57 -13.68 -7.45
C GLN A 85 -11.00 -12.28 -7.64
N PRO A 86 -9.73 -12.16 -8.06
CA PRO A 86 -9.14 -10.87 -8.37
C PRO A 86 -9.96 -10.21 -9.48
N LYS A 87 -10.43 -8.98 -9.25
CA LYS A 87 -11.11 -8.20 -10.29
C LYS A 87 -10.06 -7.83 -11.36
N ILE A 88 -9.86 -8.74 -12.30
CA ILE A 88 -9.10 -8.54 -13.52
C ILE A 88 -10.01 -7.90 -14.57
N ASP A 89 -9.47 -6.97 -15.33
CA ASP A 89 -10.17 -6.38 -16.47
C ASP A 89 -10.17 -7.33 -17.68
N LYS A 90 -10.88 -6.95 -18.75
CA LYS A 90 -10.89 -7.70 -20.02
C LYS A 90 -9.51 -7.85 -20.66
N SER A 91 -8.52 -7.06 -20.23
CA SER A 91 -7.13 -7.15 -20.68
C SER A 91 -6.26 -8.05 -19.80
N GLY A 92 -6.84 -8.66 -18.76
CA GLY A 92 -6.17 -9.54 -17.81
C GLY A 92 -5.31 -8.78 -16.80
N ARG A 93 -5.69 -7.55 -16.41
CA ARG A 93 -4.94 -6.72 -15.45
C ARG A 93 -5.78 -6.32 -14.25
N PHE A 94 -5.13 -6.10 -13.11
CA PHE A 94 -5.85 -5.66 -11.92
C PHE A 94 -6.51 -4.29 -12.13
N CYS A 95 -7.80 -4.24 -11.78
CA CYS A 95 -8.63 -3.05 -11.91
C CYS A 95 -9.36 -2.66 -10.63
N SER A 96 -9.05 -3.30 -9.50
CA SER A 96 -9.67 -2.99 -8.21
C SER A 96 -8.98 -1.82 -7.49
N PRO A 97 -9.74 -0.95 -6.78
CA PRO A 97 -9.15 0.05 -5.89
C PRO A 97 -8.25 -0.56 -4.80
N ARG A 98 -8.55 -1.78 -4.36
CA ARG A 98 -7.73 -2.58 -3.44
C ARG A 98 -6.31 -2.77 -3.98
N ALA A 99 -6.19 -3.24 -5.22
CA ALA A 99 -4.90 -3.43 -5.90
C ALA A 99 -4.11 -2.12 -6.00
N ALA A 100 -4.79 -0.97 -6.16
CA ALA A 100 -4.14 0.32 -6.18
C ALA A 100 -3.50 0.71 -4.85
N ARG A 101 -4.22 0.46 -3.73
CA ARG A 101 -3.74 0.73 -2.38
C ARG A 101 -2.55 -0.16 -2.02
N GLU A 102 -2.60 -1.41 -2.43
CA GLU A 102 -1.53 -2.37 -2.23
C GLU A 102 -0.27 -2.00 -3.02
N LEU A 103 -0.42 -1.66 -4.30
CA LEU A 103 0.68 -1.13 -5.10
C LEU A 103 1.28 0.14 -4.47
N ALA A 104 0.44 1.03 -3.96
CA ALA A 104 0.89 2.23 -3.27
C ALA A 104 1.63 1.89 -1.97
N LEU A 105 1.11 0.96 -1.15
CA LEU A 105 1.73 0.49 0.08
C LEU A 105 3.13 -0.09 -0.18
N MET A 106 3.24 -1.01 -1.13
CA MET A 106 4.53 -1.63 -1.49
C MET A 106 5.52 -0.61 -2.04
N THR A 107 5.03 0.42 -2.73
CA THR A 107 5.87 1.52 -3.20
C THR A 107 6.35 2.40 -2.04
N ILE A 108 5.49 2.72 -1.07
CA ILE A 108 5.88 3.48 0.13
C ILE A 108 6.90 2.69 0.94
N TYR A 109 6.65 1.39 1.16
CA TYR A 109 7.58 0.51 1.86
C TYR A 109 8.95 0.46 1.17
N GLY A 110 8.98 0.21 -0.15
CA GLY A 110 10.22 0.22 -0.92
C GLY A 110 10.94 1.58 -0.89
N ALA A 111 10.18 2.69 -0.91
CA ALA A 111 10.74 4.03 -0.85
C ALA A 111 11.39 4.32 0.52
N CYS A 112 10.80 3.84 1.61
CA CYS A 112 11.37 3.89 2.95
C CYS A 112 12.69 3.09 3.04
N LEU A 113 12.77 1.93 2.38
CA LEU A 113 13.99 1.12 2.35
C LEU A 113 15.08 1.76 1.48
N GLU A 114 14.74 2.31 0.31
CA GLU A 114 15.68 3.00 -0.59
C GLU A 114 16.07 4.42 -0.11
N GLY A 115 15.37 4.96 0.90
CA GLY A 115 15.53 6.36 1.34
C GLY A 115 15.17 7.36 0.25
N SER A 116 14.13 7.07 -0.55
CA SER A 116 13.69 7.90 -1.68
C SER A 116 12.24 8.35 -1.55
N GLY A 117 11.83 9.32 -2.38
CA GLY A 117 10.42 9.74 -2.45
C GLY A 117 9.54 8.65 -3.09
N PRO A 118 8.37 8.33 -2.52
CA PRO A 118 7.50 7.29 -3.05
C PRO A 118 7.01 7.57 -4.48
N VAL A 119 6.79 8.83 -4.86
CA VAL A 119 6.43 9.18 -6.25
C VAL A 119 7.61 8.93 -7.19
N ARG A 120 8.83 9.28 -6.77
CA ARG A 120 10.05 9.05 -7.55
C ARG A 120 10.30 7.56 -7.79
N LEU A 121 10.14 6.73 -6.75
CA LEU A 121 10.28 5.28 -6.87
C LEU A 121 9.21 4.69 -7.80
N PHE A 122 7.97 5.15 -7.69
CA PHE A 122 6.89 4.72 -8.58
C PHE A 122 7.20 5.01 -10.05
N GLU A 123 7.65 6.22 -10.36
CA GLU A 123 7.98 6.64 -11.73
C GLU A 123 9.18 5.86 -12.28
N LYS A 124 10.19 5.60 -11.44
CA LYS A 124 11.30 4.69 -11.76
C LYS A 124 10.76 3.30 -12.13
N ARG A 125 9.94 2.68 -11.28
CA ARG A 125 9.35 1.34 -11.53
C ARG A 125 8.49 1.29 -12.79
N MET A 126 7.78 2.38 -13.11
CA MET A 126 6.99 2.50 -14.33
C MET A 126 7.82 2.54 -15.60
N ASN A 127 9.08 2.97 -15.51
CA ASN A 127 9.98 3.14 -16.64
C ASN A 127 10.97 1.97 -16.82
N ILE A 128 11.10 1.09 -15.82
CA ILE A 128 11.90 -0.13 -15.93
C ILE A 128 11.29 -1.01 -17.03
N ARG A 129 12.15 -1.38 -17.99
CA ARG A 129 11.91 -2.48 -18.92
C ARG A 129 12.72 -3.67 -18.39
N ARG A 130 12.08 -4.82 -18.16
CA ARG A 130 12.84 -6.07 -17.89
C ARG A 130 13.63 -6.45 -19.16
N GLU A 131 14.54 -7.41 -19.01
CA GLU A 131 15.42 -7.88 -20.07
C GLU A 131 14.64 -8.18 -21.37
N PRO A 132 15.24 -7.91 -22.55
CA PRO A 132 14.63 -8.27 -23.82
C PRO A 132 14.25 -9.75 -23.84
N GLY A 133 12.96 -10.05 -23.94
CA GLY A 133 12.42 -11.43 -23.93
C GLY A 133 11.69 -11.83 -22.65
N TYR A 134 11.68 -11.01 -21.60
CA TYR A 134 10.83 -11.25 -20.44
C TYR A 134 9.35 -11.08 -20.81
N GLU A 135 8.59 -12.18 -20.72
CA GLU A 135 7.15 -12.20 -20.84
C GLU A 135 6.54 -12.53 -19.48
N PHE A 136 5.63 -11.68 -19.03
CA PHE A 136 4.93 -11.90 -17.77
C PHE A 136 3.78 -12.87 -17.99
N ASP A 137 3.83 -14.01 -17.32
CA ASP A 137 2.76 -15.00 -17.36
C ASP A 137 1.52 -14.48 -16.60
N LYS A 138 0.40 -14.48 -17.28
CA LYS A 138 -0.88 -13.96 -16.75
C LYS A 138 -1.56 -14.94 -15.81
N GLU A 139 -1.17 -16.21 -15.80
CA GLU A 139 -1.71 -17.21 -14.87
C GLU A 139 -1.45 -16.82 -13.41
N TRP A 140 -0.30 -16.19 -13.14
CA TRP A 140 0.02 -15.64 -11.82
C TRP A 140 -1.04 -14.68 -11.31
N LEU A 141 -1.65 -13.86 -12.19
CA LEU A 141 -2.70 -12.90 -11.80
C LEU A 141 -4.02 -13.56 -11.43
N VAL A 142 -4.31 -14.74 -11.98
CA VAL A 142 -5.52 -15.50 -11.67
C VAL A 142 -5.38 -16.17 -10.30
N LYS A 143 -4.19 -16.67 -9.98
CA LYS A 143 -3.86 -17.31 -8.70
C LYS A 143 -3.68 -16.29 -7.57
N TYR A 144 -3.21 -15.08 -7.88
CA TYR A 144 -2.90 -14.05 -6.89
C TYR A 144 -4.13 -13.57 -6.11
N ASN A 145 -4.16 -13.80 -4.79
CA ASN A 145 -5.30 -13.39 -3.96
C ASN A 145 -5.02 -12.12 -3.13
N HIS A 146 -5.71 -11.02 -3.47
CA HIS A 146 -5.61 -9.76 -2.71
C HIS A 146 -6.14 -9.80 -1.27
N MET A 147 -6.86 -10.87 -0.92
CA MET A 147 -7.57 -11.06 0.35
C MET A 147 -7.09 -12.34 1.07
N SER A 148 -5.90 -12.85 0.74
CA SER A 148 -5.24 -13.84 1.58
C SER A 148 -4.80 -13.17 2.88
N PHE A 149 -5.18 -13.74 4.02
CA PHE A 149 -4.85 -13.22 5.35
C PHE A 149 -4.15 -14.31 6.14
N GLY A 150 -3.14 -13.91 6.92
CA GLY A 150 -2.53 -14.78 7.92
C GLY A 150 -3.57 -15.22 8.93
N GLY A 151 -3.86 -16.52 8.96
CA GLY A 151 -4.76 -17.12 9.93
C GLY A 151 -4.10 -17.28 11.30
N PRO A 152 -4.85 -17.72 12.33
CA PRO A 152 -4.26 -18.22 13.55
C PRO A 152 -3.26 -19.36 13.24
N PRO A 153 -2.23 -19.56 14.08
CA PRO A 153 -1.30 -20.68 13.90
C PRO A 153 -2.05 -22.00 13.74
N VAL A 154 -1.82 -22.68 12.62
CA VAL A 154 -2.40 -23.99 12.32
C VAL A 154 -1.60 -25.06 13.06
N LYS A 155 -2.31 -25.99 13.70
CA LYS A 155 -1.70 -27.18 14.32
C LYS A 155 -1.99 -28.36 13.41
N THR A 156 -0.94 -29.07 13.01
CA THR A 156 -1.06 -30.31 12.24
C THR A 156 -0.88 -31.51 13.16
N GLU A 157 -1.58 -32.59 12.86
CA GLU A 157 -1.46 -33.85 13.62
C GLU A 157 -0.35 -34.74 13.04
N THR A 158 -0.07 -34.58 11.75
CA THR A 158 0.92 -35.38 11.00
C THR A 158 2.01 -34.50 10.40
N VAL A 159 3.16 -35.12 10.10
CA VAL A 159 4.28 -34.44 9.44
C VAL A 159 3.95 -34.18 7.98
N GLU A 160 3.26 -35.11 7.33
CA GLU A 160 2.85 -35.01 5.94
C GLU A 160 1.90 -33.82 5.69
N GLU A 161 0.95 -33.60 6.61
CA GLU A 161 0.07 -32.42 6.56
C GLU A 161 0.86 -31.12 6.75
N ALA A 162 1.86 -31.12 7.64
CA ALA A 162 2.73 -29.95 7.84
C ALA A 162 3.53 -29.62 6.58
N ASP A 163 4.09 -30.65 5.93
CA ASP A 163 4.86 -30.50 4.69
C ASP A 163 3.98 -30.02 3.54
N GLU A 164 2.72 -30.47 3.45
CA GLU A 164 1.77 -30.00 2.44
C GLU A 164 1.40 -28.52 2.64
N LEU A 165 1.18 -28.08 3.88
CA LEU A 165 0.91 -26.67 4.19
C LEU A 165 2.11 -25.78 3.85
N LEU A 166 3.32 -26.20 4.23
CA LEU A 166 4.54 -25.46 3.90
C LEU A 166 4.72 -25.31 2.39
N LYS A 167 4.46 -26.37 1.63
CA LYS A 167 4.54 -26.32 0.17
C LYS A 167 3.51 -25.35 -0.42
N ASN A 168 2.31 -25.27 0.14
CA ASN A 168 1.29 -24.32 -0.31
C ASN A 168 1.70 -22.88 0.00
N ASP A 169 2.23 -22.61 1.20
CA ASP A 169 2.73 -21.29 1.58
C ASP A 169 3.91 -20.83 0.71
N GLU A 170 4.80 -21.76 0.33
CA GLU A 170 5.90 -21.50 -0.61
C GLU A 170 5.36 -21.15 -2.00
N ASN A 171 4.40 -21.92 -2.53
CA ASN A 171 3.77 -21.63 -3.82
C ASN A 171 3.08 -20.25 -3.82
N ASP A 172 2.34 -19.94 -2.75
CA ASP A 172 1.69 -18.62 -2.60
C ASP A 172 2.73 -17.50 -2.55
N SER A 173 3.83 -17.70 -1.81
CA SER A 173 4.95 -16.75 -1.74
C SER A 173 5.61 -16.52 -3.10
N GLU A 174 5.76 -17.56 -3.92
CA GLU A 174 6.28 -17.46 -5.29
C GLU A 174 5.35 -16.64 -6.19
N ILE A 175 4.04 -16.92 -6.14
CA ILE A 175 3.01 -16.14 -6.86
C ILE A 175 3.12 -14.67 -6.45
N GLU A 176 3.21 -14.39 -5.15
CA GLU A 176 3.27 -13.03 -4.65
C GLU A 176 4.54 -12.29 -5.07
N ALA A 177 5.70 -12.95 -4.98
CA ALA A 177 6.98 -12.39 -5.38
C ALA A 177 6.99 -12.02 -6.87
N GLU A 178 6.47 -12.89 -7.74
CA GLU A 178 6.44 -12.62 -9.18
C GLU A 178 5.49 -11.46 -9.50
N VAL A 179 4.28 -11.45 -8.95
CA VAL A 179 3.27 -10.39 -9.21
C VAL A 179 3.73 -9.04 -8.67
N LEU A 180 4.29 -8.98 -7.46
CA LEU A 180 4.70 -7.72 -6.83
C LEU A 180 6.02 -7.17 -7.39
N SER A 181 6.89 -8.01 -7.94
CA SER A 181 8.16 -7.61 -8.58
C SER A 181 8.00 -7.29 -10.08
N ALA A 182 6.91 -7.72 -10.70
CA ALA A 182 6.66 -7.46 -12.11
C ALA A 182 6.50 -5.94 -12.41
N PRO A 183 6.85 -5.50 -13.64
CA PRO A 183 6.63 -4.12 -14.07
C PRO A 183 5.16 -3.72 -13.92
N PRO A 184 4.83 -2.60 -13.23
CA PRO A 184 3.43 -2.27 -12.93
C PRO A 184 2.53 -2.13 -14.16
N LYS A 185 3.09 -1.78 -15.34
CA LYS A 185 2.35 -1.66 -16.61
C LYS A 185 1.79 -2.99 -17.13
N LEU A 186 2.41 -4.11 -16.75
CA LEU A 186 1.99 -5.45 -17.14
C LEU A 186 0.89 -5.99 -16.23
N VAL A 187 0.97 -5.69 -14.93
CA VAL A 187 0.08 -6.21 -13.89
C VAL A 187 -1.19 -5.36 -13.71
N TYR A 188 -1.05 -4.04 -13.75
CA TYR A 188 -2.13 -3.12 -13.37
C TYR A 188 -2.68 -2.34 -14.56
N SER A 189 -3.99 -2.13 -14.54
CA SER A 189 -4.67 -1.30 -15.55
C SER A 189 -4.27 0.17 -15.43
N LYS A 190 -4.44 0.94 -16.52
CA LYS A 190 -4.07 2.36 -16.58
C LYS A 190 -4.80 3.21 -15.54
N LEU A 191 -6.04 2.85 -15.19
CA LEU A 191 -6.83 3.51 -14.14
C LEU A 191 -6.21 3.30 -12.76
N ILE A 192 -5.79 2.07 -12.46
CA ILE A 192 -5.16 1.72 -11.20
C ILE A 192 -3.80 2.40 -11.04
N LEU A 193 -2.98 2.42 -12.09
CA LEU A 193 -1.71 3.13 -12.06
C LEU A 193 -1.89 4.64 -11.80
N ARG A 194 -2.92 5.26 -12.38
CA ARG A 194 -3.26 6.66 -12.10
C ARG A 194 -3.74 6.85 -10.66
N PHE A 195 -4.54 5.93 -10.14
CA PHE A 195 -5.05 6.01 -8.78
C PHE A 195 -3.94 5.79 -7.74
N SER A 196 -3.06 4.79 -7.92
CA SER A 196 -1.87 4.60 -7.10
C SER A 196 -0.97 5.83 -7.09
N ARG A 197 -0.70 6.45 -8.25
CA ARG A 197 0.05 7.72 -8.29
C ARG A 197 -0.64 8.82 -7.48
N LYS A 198 -1.97 8.94 -7.57
CA LYS A 198 -2.75 9.93 -6.81
C LYS A 198 -2.63 9.70 -5.30
N LEU A 199 -2.65 8.45 -4.85
CA LEU A 199 -2.41 8.09 -3.44
C LEU A 199 -1.00 8.49 -3.00
N LEU A 200 0.03 8.17 -3.79
CA LEU A 200 1.43 8.47 -3.45
C LEU A 200 1.69 9.99 -3.39
N VAL A 201 1.12 10.76 -4.31
CA VAL A 201 1.22 12.23 -4.27
C VAL A 201 0.55 12.80 -3.02
N ALA A 202 -0.62 12.29 -2.63
CA ALA A 202 -1.29 12.69 -1.39
C ALA A 202 -0.45 12.37 -0.15
N VAL A 203 0.25 11.23 -0.16
CA VAL A 203 1.17 10.83 0.92
C VAL A 203 2.36 11.78 1.00
N GLU A 204 3.00 12.14 -0.12
CA GLU A 204 4.10 13.12 -0.12
C GLU A 204 3.63 14.50 0.35
N GLU A 205 2.45 14.97 -0.08
CA GLU A 205 1.91 16.29 0.30
C GLU A 205 1.69 16.40 1.82
N LYS A 206 1.23 15.32 2.46
CA LYS A 206 0.93 15.30 3.90
C LYS A 206 1.96 14.57 4.74
N TRP A 207 3.13 14.22 4.19
CA TRP A 207 4.12 13.39 4.89
C TRP A 207 4.43 13.91 6.29
N ASP A 208 4.90 15.16 6.39
CA ASP A 208 5.32 15.77 7.66
C ASP A 208 4.14 15.91 8.65
N ASN A 209 2.96 16.26 8.15
CA ASN A 209 1.74 16.35 8.97
C ASN A 209 1.32 14.98 9.50
N ASN A 210 1.44 13.95 8.67
CA ASN A 210 1.14 12.57 9.03
C ASN A 210 2.15 12.05 10.05
N VAL A 211 3.44 12.39 9.94
CA VAL A 211 4.46 12.06 10.96
C VAL A 211 4.02 12.60 12.34
N LEU A 212 3.58 13.85 12.42
CA LEU A 212 3.09 14.44 13.66
C LEU A 212 1.82 13.76 14.18
N ALA A 213 0.87 13.48 13.28
CA ALA A 213 -0.36 12.78 13.63
C ALA A 213 -0.10 11.35 14.13
N ILE A 214 0.79 10.62 13.47
CA ILE A 214 1.22 9.26 13.82
C ILE A 214 1.91 9.28 15.19
N ASN A 215 2.85 10.18 15.43
CA ASN A 215 3.52 10.30 16.73
C ASN A 215 2.55 10.51 17.90
N LYS A 216 1.41 11.15 17.64
CA LYS A 216 0.34 11.35 18.62
C LYS A 216 -0.51 10.11 18.87
N VAL A 217 -0.83 9.33 17.84
CA VAL A 217 -1.81 8.23 17.94
C VAL A 217 -1.17 6.84 18.06
N ALA A 218 0.06 6.66 17.60
CA ALA A 218 0.76 5.39 17.62
C ALA A 218 1.25 5.05 19.04
N PRO A 219 1.23 3.76 19.41
CA PRO A 219 1.66 3.34 20.73
C PRO A 219 3.17 3.49 20.92
N ASP A 220 3.62 3.71 22.16
CA ASP A 220 5.03 4.01 22.47
C ASP A 220 5.98 2.89 22.05
N ASN A 221 5.57 1.63 22.18
CA ASN A 221 6.38 0.49 21.75
C ASN A 221 6.69 0.50 20.24
N TRP A 222 5.80 1.03 19.40
CA TRP A 222 6.06 1.18 17.96
C TRP A 222 7.00 2.35 17.67
N LYS A 223 6.90 3.43 18.46
CA LYS A 223 7.76 4.61 18.31
C LYS A 223 9.20 4.35 18.75
N ASN A 224 9.39 3.46 19.73
CA ASN A 224 10.71 3.06 20.21
C ASN A 224 11.46 2.16 19.21
N GLU A 225 10.72 1.38 18.40
CA GLU A 225 11.29 0.48 17.39
C GLU A 225 10.67 0.70 16.00
N PRO A 226 10.89 1.87 15.36
CA PRO A 226 10.20 2.17 14.11
C PRO A 226 10.71 1.36 12.93
N ALA A 227 11.97 0.92 12.98
CA ALA A 227 12.56 0.09 11.94
C ALA A 227 11.89 -1.29 11.83
N SER A 228 11.33 -1.83 12.91
CA SER A 228 10.61 -3.11 12.89
C SER A 228 9.14 -2.93 12.48
N ARG A 229 8.66 -1.69 12.28
CA ARG A 229 7.25 -1.34 12.08
C ARG A 229 6.99 -0.50 10.82
N ILE A 230 7.87 -0.61 9.83
CA ILE A 230 7.82 0.21 8.60
C ILE A 230 6.49 0.02 7.87
N LEU A 231 6.00 -1.22 7.78
CA LEU A 231 4.75 -1.53 7.07
C LEU A 231 3.54 -0.93 7.78
N GLU A 232 3.46 -1.05 9.11
CA GLU A 232 2.37 -0.48 9.90
C GLU A 232 2.32 1.04 9.77
N PHE A 233 3.48 1.71 9.84
CA PHE A 233 3.56 3.16 9.62
C PHE A 233 3.23 3.54 8.17
N SER A 234 3.64 2.74 7.18
CA SER A 234 3.30 2.97 5.78
C SER A 234 1.79 2.90 5.54
N ILE A 235 1.10 1.94 6.18
CA ILE A 235 -0.37 1.84 6.15
C ILE A 235 -1.02 3.08 6.77
N LEU A 236 -0.51 3.56 7.92
CA LEU A 236 -1.03 4.77 8.56
C LEU A 236 -0.84 6.01 7.68
N HIS A 237 0.35 6.21 7.10
CA HIS A 237 0.62 7.31 6.18
C HIS A 237 -0.33 7.30 4.97
N LEU A 238 -0.48 6.13 4.32
CA LEU A 238 -1.37 5.95 3.18
C LEU A 238 -2.82 6.29 3.54
N SER A 239 -3.30 5.75 4.65
CA SER A 239 -4.69 5.90 5.10
C SER A 239 -5.02 7.32 5.53
N MET A 240 -4.14 7.96 6.31
CA MET A 240 -4.33 9.35 6.75
C MET A 240 -4.31 10.33 5.56
N ALA A 241 -3.44 10.10 4.58
CA ALA A 241 -3.42 10.89 3.35
C ALA A 241 -4.68 10.67 2.49
N GLU A 242 -5.15 9.43 2.33
CA GLU A 242 -6.38 9.14 1.59
C GLU A 242 -7.61 9.82 2.24
N ILE A 243 -7.69 9.83 3.58
CA ILE A 243 -8.77 10.51 4.32
C ILE A 243 -8.68 12.03 4.18
N SER A 244 -7.50 12.61 4.45
CA SER A 244 -7.36 14.06 4.60
C SER A 244 -7.20 14.82 3.28
N VAL A 245 -6.59 14.21 2.26
CA VAL A 245 -6.32 14.86 0.96
C VAL A 245 -7.33 14.42 -0.08
N LEU A 246 -7.57 13.10 -0.21
CA LEU A 246 -8.47 12.60 -1.25
C LEU A 246 -9.94 12.67 -0.84
N GLY A 247 -10.23 12.83 0.45
CA GLY A 247 -11.58 12.95 0.98
C GLY A 247 -12.39 11.66 0.87
N THR A 248 -11.73 10.50 0.73
CA THR A 248 -12.43 9.22 0.73
C THR A 248 -13.11 9.02 2.09
N ARG A 249 -14.35 8.50 2.08
CA ARG A 249 -15.11 8.21 3.30
C ARG A 249 -14.26 7.36 4.26
N HIS A 250 -13.98 7.90 5.45
CA HIS A 250 -13.04 7.30 6.41
C HIS A 250 -13.36 5.85 6.77
N GLN A 251 -14.64 5.45 6.80
CA GLN A 251 -15.04 4.06 7.06
C GLN A 251 -14.48 3.08 6.03
N ILE A 252 -14.44 3.47 4.76
CA ILE A 252 -13.89 2.64 3.68
C ILE A 252 -12.38 2.52 3.87
N VAL A 253 -11.71 3.66 4.08
CA VAL A 253 -10.24 3.69 4.23
C VAL A 253 -9.79 2.88 5.45
N ILE A 254 -10.50 2.99 6.58
CA ILE A 254 -10.18 2.23 7.79
C ILE A 254 -10.32 0.72 7.55
N ASN A 255 -11.41 0.27 6.91
CA ASN A 255 -11.60 -1.15 6.62
C ASN A 255 -10.50 -1.68 5.69
N GLU A 256 -10.18 -0.92 4.64
CA GLU A 256 -9.11 -1.27 3.71
C GLU A 256 -7.73 -1.31 4.38
N ALA A 257 -7.44 -0.37 5.28
CA ALA A 257 -6.21 -0.32 6.05
C ALA A 257 -6.08 -1.53 6.98
N VAL A 258 -7.18 -1.93 7.64
CA VAL A 258 -7.23 -3.12 8.47
C VAL A 258 -6.99 -4.37 7.65
N ASP A 259 -7.60 -4.48 6.47
CA ASP A 259 -7.37 -5.62 5.59
C ASP A 259 -5.97 -5.62 4.98
N LEU A 260 -5.33 -4.46 4.74
CA LEU A 260 -3.90 -4.42 4.38
C LEU A 260 -3.04 -4.91 5.54
N ALA A 261 -3.38 -4.52 6.76
CA ALA A 261 -2.64 -4.94 7.95
C ALA A 261 -2.77 -6.44 8.21
N LYS A 262 -3.93 -7.06 8.00
CA LYS A 262 -4.08 -8.52 8.13
C LYS A 262 -3.25 -9.31 7.12
N ARG A 263 -2.95 -8.67 5.98
CA ARG A 263 -2.23 -9.30 4.88
C ARG A 263 -0.71 -9.16 5.01
N PHE A 264 -0.24 -7.97 5.38
CA PHE A 264 1.19 -7.64 5.38
C PHE A 264 1.81 -7.47 6.78
N CYS A 265 1.01 -7.54 7.84
CA CYS A 265 1.48 -7.32 9.20
C CYS A 265 0.97 -8.43 10.13
N ASP A 266 1.67 -8.59 11.24
CA ASP A 266 1.40 -9.68 12.19
C ASP A 266 0.77 -9.21 13.50
N GLY A 267 0.23 -10.19 14.23
CA GLY A 267 -0.20 -10.05 15.61
C GLY A 267 -1.29 -8.99 15.79
N ALA A 268 -1.04 -8.00 16.65
CA ALA A 268 -2.03 -6.99 17.02
C ALA A 268 -2.13 -5.81 16.03
N ALA A 269 -1.35 -5.78 14.96
CA ALA A 269 -1.28 -4.65 14.03
C ALA A 269 -2.64 -4.22 13.45
N PRO A 270 -3.52 -5.13 12.97
CA PRO A 270 -4.83 -4.74 12.43
C PRO A 270 -5.71 -3.99 13.46
N ARG A 271 -5.68 -4.45 14.72
CA ARG A 271 -6.42 -3.82 15.82
C ARG A 271 -5.86 -2.45 16.18
N ILE A 272 -4.53 -2.34 16.25
CA ILE A 272 -3.84 -1.09 16.59
C ILE A 272 -4.06 -0.03 15.51
N ILE A 273 -3.91 -0.39 14.23
CA ILE A 273 -4.14 0.50 13.08
C ILE A 273 -5.57 1.03 13.09
N ASN A 274 -6.57 0.16 13.31
CA ASN A 274 -7.96 0.58 13.45
C ASN A 274 -8.15 1.62 14.58
N GLY A 275 -7.54 1.40 15.75
CA GLY A 275 -7.58 2.33 16.87
C GLY A 275 -6.92 3.68 16.56
N CYS A 276 -5.74 3.66 15.93
CA CYS A 276 -5.00 4.85 15.52
C CYS A 276 -5.83 5.70 14.55
N LEU A 277 -6.36 5.09 13.49
CA LEU A 277 -7.12 5.80 12.47
C LEU A 277 -8.44 6.37 12.99
N ARG A 278 -9.15 5.65 13.87
CA ARG A 278 -10.36 6.18 14.53
C ARG A 278 -10.06 7.40 15.39
N THR A 279 -8.92 7.39 16.08
CA THR A 279 -8.47 8.53 16.91
C THR A 279 -8.10 9.72 16.04
N PHE A 280 -7.35 9.48 14.95
CA PHE A 280 -7.01 10.50 13.96
C PHE A 280 -8.26 11.17 13.35
N VAL A 281 -9.26 10.39 12.93
CA VAL A 281 -10.51 10.92 12.36
C VAL A 281 -11.25 11.82 13.36
N LYS A 282 -11.36 11.39 14.63
CA LYS A 282 -11.98 12.23 15.68
C LYS A 282 -11.26 13.56 15.88
N ASP A 283 -9.93 13.56 15.82
CA ASP A 283 -9.15 14.78 15.95
C ASP A 283 -9.30 15.70 14.74
N LEU A 284 -9.36 15.13 13.54
CA LEU A 284 -9.62 15.86 12.30
C LEU A 284 -11.01 16.52 12.32
N GLU A 285 -12.04 15.78 12.75
CA GLU A 285 -13.41 16.30 12.89
C GLU A 285 -13.48 17.46 13.91
N ARG A 286 -12.80 17.33 15.06
CA ARG A 286 -12.70 18.41 16.05
C ARG A 286 -11.97 19.63 15.52
N ALA A 287 -10.88 19.45 14.78
CA ALA A 287 -10.15 20.55 14.17
C ALA A 287 -11.02 21.31 13.15
N ASN A 288 -11.73 20.57 12.29
CA ASN A 288 -12.67 21.16 11.33
C ASN A 288 -13.82 21.91 12.01
N ALA A 289 -14.35 21.38 13.12
CA ALA A 289 -15.40 22.05 13.89
C ALA A 289 -14.92 23.38 14.49
N ARG A 290 -13.67 23.45 15.00
CA ARG A 290 -13.08 24.68 15.54
C ARG A 290 -12.85 25.74 14.46
N VAL A 291 -12.35 25.34 13.30
CA VAL A 291 -12.16 26.24 12.14
C VAL A 291 -13.50 26.84 11.72
N ASN A 292 -14.54 26.01 11.63
CA ASN A 292 -15.87 26.47 11.27
C ASN A 292 -16.40 27.47 12.30
N GLN A 293 -16.23 27.23 13.60
CA GLN A 293 -16.65 28.18 14.65
C GLN A 293 -15.92 29.52 14.55
N SER A 294 -14.62 29.53 14.25
CA SER A 294 -13.84 30.78 14.11
C SER A 294 -14.17 31.61 12.86
N LEU A 295 -14.82 31.01 11.86
CA LEU A 295 -15.26 31.73 10.65
C LEU A 295 -16.62 32.44 10.84
N PHE A 296 -17.33 32.14 11.92
CA PHE A 296 -18.64 32.74 12.25
C PHE A 296 -18.58 33.70 13.44
N THR A 297 -17.38 34.02 13.95
CA THR A 297 -17.11 35.03 14.99
C THR A 297 -16.28 36.16 14.42
#